data_AF-A0A1G6PU69-F1
#
_entry.id   AF-A0A1G6PU69-F1
#
_cell.length_a   1.000
_cell.length_b   1.000
_cell.length_c   1.000
_cell.angle_alpha   90.00
_cell.angle_beta   90.00
_cell.angle_gamma   90.00
#
_symmetry.space_group_name_H-M   'P 1'
#
loop_
_entity.id
_entity.type
_entity.pdbx_description
1 polymer ?
#
loop_
_entity_poly.entity_id
_entity_poly.type
_entity_poly.pdbx_seq_one_letter_code
_entity_poly.pdbx_strand_id
1 'polypeptide(L)'
;MKTEQTPEQPARDRFDCLCDCVLIELTRDDERRFFAPGRNPEDYQLFKRKMVNAGRREIVSADGDCQVCKGSGWIHLPPELPANCA
;
A
#
# COMPACT_ATOMS: atom_id res chain seq x y z
N MET A 1 29.97 24.81 7.26
CA MET A 1 29.23 23.88 6.39
C MET A 1 27.84 23.75 6.97
N LYS A 2 26.82 24.36 6.34
CA LYS A 2 25.42 24.24 6.78
C LYS A 2 24.84 23.06 6.03
N THR A 3 24.59 21.95 6.72
CA THR A 3 23.80 20.84 6.19
C THR A 3 22.38 21.35 6.11
N GLU A 4 21.97 21.81 4.92
CA GLU A 4 20.56 22.08 4.62
C GLU A 4 19.83 20.74 4.74
N GLN A 5 19.20 20.50 5.89
CA GLN A 5 18.21 19.46 6.06
C GLN A 5 17.10 19.78 5.07
N THR A 6 17.07 19.06 3.95
CA THR A 6 15.95 19.08 3.02
C THR A 6 14.70 18.82 3.86
N PRO A 7 13.67 19.70 3.82
CA PRO A 7 12.44 19.43 4.55
C PRO A 7 11.96 18.04 4.10
N GLU A 8 11.87 17.10 5.04
CA GLU A 8 11.28 15.79 4.79
C GLU A 8 9.88 16.07 4.26
N GLN A 9 9.71 16.02 2.94
CA GLN A 9 8.39 16.08 2.35
C GLN A 9 7.61 14.94 3.04
N PRO A 10 6.41 15.21 3.58
CA PRO A 10 5.62 14.15 4.16
C PRO A 10 5.51 13.06 3.10
N ALA A 11 6.05 11.87 3.41
CA ALA A 11 6.09 10.78 2.45
C ALA A 11 4.70 10.62 1.88
N ARG A 12 4.55 10.82 0.56
CA ARG A 12 3.25 10.73 -0.10
C ARG A 12 2.63 9.39 0.26
N ASP A 13 1.38 9.42 0.70
CA ASP A 13 0.64 8.20 1.03
C ASP A 13 0.54 7.35 -0.24
N ARG A 14 1.34 6.29 -0.30
CA ARG A 14 1.44 5.39 -1.47
C ARG A 14 0.12 4.68 -1.69
N PHE A 15 -0.67 4.50 -0.63
CA PHE A 15 -1.98 3.90 -0.71
C PHE A 15 -2.94 4.72 -1.59
N ASP A 16 -2.85 6.05 -1.57
CA ASP A 16 -3.72 6.91 -2.39
C ASP A 16 -3.40 6.79 -3.89
N CYS A 17 -2.26 6.20 -4.24
CA CYS A 17 -1.87 5.93 -5.63
C CYS A 17 -2.25 4.51 -6.09
N LEU A 18 -2.79 3.66 -5.20
CA LEU A 18 -3.17 2.30 -5.54
C LEU A 18 -4.56 2.22 -6.15
N CYS A 19 -4.73 1.21 -6.99
CA CYS A 19 -6.03 0.86 -7.52
C CYS A 19 -6.87 0.11 -6.48
N ASP A 20 -8.18 0.30 -6.52
CA ASP A 20 -9.11 -0.40 -5.63
C ASP A 20 -9.07 -1.92 -5.82
N CYS A 21 -8.71 -2.40 -7.02
CA CYS A 21 -8.55 -3.83 -7.31
C CYS A 21 -7.31 -4.47 -6.64
N VAL A 22 -6.45 -3.67 -6.01
CA VAL A 22 -5.27 -4.18 -5.32
C VAL A 22 -5.65 -4.92 -4.05
N LEU A 23 -5.02 -6.06 -3.85
CA LEU A 23 -4.89 -6.72 -2.56
C LEU A 23 -3.43 -6.69 -2.12
N ILE A 24 -3.20 -6.85 -0.83
CA ILE A 24 -1.85 -7.12 -0.32
C ILE A 24 -1.77 -8.59 0.05
N GLU A 25 -0.56 -9.14 0.03
CA GLU A 25 -0.33 -10.47 0.60
C GLU A 25 -0.76 -10.50 2.07
N LEU A 26 -1.55 -11.51 2.43
CA LEU A 26 -2.03 -11.74 3.79
C LEU A 26 -1.45 -13.03 4.34
N THR A 27 -0.99 -12.99 5.58
CA THR A 27 -0.68 -14.21 6.32
C THR A 27 -1.97 -14.88 6.79
N ARG A 28 -1.90 -16.15 7.18
CA ARG A 28 -3.04 -16.85 7.80
C ARG A 28 -3.60 -16.13 9.02
N ASP A 29 -2.76 -15.44 9.78
CA ASP A 29 -3.20 -14.66 10.94
C ASP A 29 -3.89 -13.36 10.52
N ASP A 30 -3.44 -12.71 9.45
CA ASP A 30 -4.13 -11.56 8.87
C ASP A 30 -5.51 -11.97 8.34
N GLU A 31 -5.60 -13.11 7.63
CA GLU A 31 -6.88 -13.63 7.14
C GLU A 31 -7.87 -13.88 8.28
N ARG A 32 -7.42 -14.53 9.36
CA ARG A 32 -8.23 -14.75 10.58
C ARG A 32 -8.65 -13.44 11.24
N ARG A 33 -7.77 -12.44 11.22
CA ARG A 33 -8.03 -11.14 11.83
C ARG A 33 -9.09 -10.35 11.08
N PHE A 34 -9.06 -10.34 9.75
CA PHE A 34 -9.87 -9.45 8.92
C PHE A 34 -11.10 -10.10 8.29
N PHE A 35 -11.11 -11.41 8.04
CA PHE A 35 -12.23 -12.10 7.37
C PHE A 35 -13.08 -12.97 8.31
N ALA A 36 -12.82 -12.96 9.62
CA ALA A 36 -13.73 -13.57 10.59
C ALA A 36 -15.09 -12.83 10.63
N PRO A 37 -16.21 -13.52 10.91
CA PRO A 37 -17.53 -12.89 11.02
C PRO A 37 -17.55 -11.73 12.03
N GLY A 38 -18.21 -10.63 11.69
CA GLY A 38 -18.40 -9.49 12.59
C GLY A 38 -17.24 -8.48 12.68
N ARG A 39 -16.31 -8.49 11.71
CA ARG A 39 -15.20 -7.51 11.62
C ARG A 39 -15.57 -6.28 10.79
N ASN A 40 -14.95 -5.14 11.13
CA ASN A 40 -15.12 -3.89 10.39
C ASN A 40 -14.24 -3.91 9.12
N PRO A 41 -14.80 -3.73 7.92
CA PRO A 41 -14.02 -3.62 6.68
C PRO A 41 -13.00 -2.46 6.70
N GLU A 42 -13.21 -1.42 7.49
CA GLU A 42 -12.26 -0.30 7.63
C GLU A 42 -10.94 -0.72 8.29
N ASP A 43 -10.95 -1.69 9.20
CA ASP A 43 -9.73 -2.19 9.86
C ASP A 43 -8.76 -2.79 8.84
N TYR A 44 -9.31 -3.49 7.84
CA TYR A 44 -8.54 -4.05 6.74
C TYR A 44 -7.95 -2.95 5.85
N GLN A 45 -8.73 -1.90 5.54
CA GLN A 45 -8.25 -0.77 4.73
C GLN A 45 -7.13 0.00 5.44
N LEU A 46 -7.26 0.25 6.75
CA LEU A 46 -6.22 0.88 7.56
C LEU A 46 -4.95 0.03 7.62
N PHE A 47 -5.09 -1.29 7.79
CA PHE A 47 -3.97 -2.22 7.75
C PHE A 47 -3.27 -2.22 6.39
N LYS A 48 -4.04 -2.28 5.30
CA LYS A 48 -3.52 -2.24 3.93
C LYS A 48 -2.74 -0.95 3.68
N ARG A 49 -3.28 0.23 4.04
CA ARG A 49 -2.58 1.52 3.96
C ARG A 49 -1.26 1.51 4.73
N LYS A 50 -1.25 1.00 5.96
CA LYS A 50 -0.03 0.91 6.78
C LYS A 50 1.06 0.03 6.13
N MET A 51 0.69 -1.13 5.60
CA MET A 51 1.65 -2.07 5.02
C MET A 51 2.23 -1.56 3.69
N VAL A 52 1.39 -0.95 2.85
CA VAL A 52 1.79 -0.34 1.58
C VAL A 52 2.75 0.83 1.82
N ASN A 53 2.41 1.74 2.73
CA ASN A 53 3.27 2.88 3.05
C ASN A 53 4.60 2.47 3.67
N ALA A 54 4.62 1.37 4.43
CA ALA A 54 5.85 0.82 4.99
C ALA A 54 6.67 -0.01 3.98
N GLY A 55 6.15 -0.31 2.78
CA GLY A 55 6.81 -1.17 1.79
C GLY A 55 7.03 -2.61 2.27
N ARG A 56 6.22 -3.10 3.21
CA ARG A 56 6.43 -4.39 3.92
C ARG A 56 5.69 -5.58 3.31
N ARG A 57 4.79 -5.32 2.37
CA ARG A 57 3.98 -6.35 1.69
C ARG A 57 4.00 -6.13 0.20
N GLU A 58 4.03 -7.23 -0.54
CA GLU A 58 3.84 -7.20 -1.98
C GLU A 58 2.40 -6.78 -2.30
N ILE A 59 2.29 -6.01 -3.37
CA ILE A 59 1.05 -5.47 -3.87
C ILE A 59 0.64 -6.35 -5.04
N VAL A 60 -0.53 -6.98 -4.92
CA VAL A 60 -1.04 -7.90 -5.93
C VAL A 60 -2.27 -7.27 -6.56
N SER A 61 -2.26 -7.08 -7.88
CA SER A 61 -3.49 -6.73 -8.60
C SER A 61 -4.40 -7.96 -8.60
N ALA A 62 -5.59 -7.86 -7.99
CA ALA A 62 -6.56 -8.97 -8.04
C ALA A 62 -7.17 -9.13 -9.45
N ASP A 63 -7.07 -8.08 -10.26
CA ASP A 63 -7.52 -8.05 -11.65
C ASP A 63 -6.35 -7.65 -12.56
N GLY A 64 -5.82 -8.63 -13.29
CA GLY A 64 -4.72 -8.45 -14.24
C GLY A 64 -5.10 -7.60 -15.45
N ASP A 65 -6.40 -7.51 -15.75
CA ASP A 65 -6.95 -6.78 -16.90
C ASP A 65 -7.73 -5.52 -16.45
N CYS A 66 -7.49 -5.08 -15.21
CA CYS A 66 -8.16 -3.92 -14.64
C CYS A 66 -8.02 -2.72 -15.57
N GLN A 67 -9.13 -2.15 -16.03
CA GLN A 67 -9.10 -1.05 -17.00
C GLN A 67 -8.47 0.24 -16.44
N VAL A 68 -8.38 0.36 -15.11
CA VAL A 68 -7.80 1.51 -14.41
C VAL A 68 -6.28 1.37 -14.30
N CYS A 69 -5.81 0.30 -13.65
CA CYS A 69 -4.37 0.11 -13.41
C CYS A 69 -3.65 -0.77 -14.43
N LYS A 70 -4.39 -1.39 -15.36
CA LYS A 70 -3.89 -2.29 -16.41
C LYS A 70 -3.03 -3.44 -15.85
N GLY A 71 -3.46 -4.00 -14.72
CA GLY A 71 -2.77 -5.08 -14.01
C GLY A 71 -1.58 -4.66 -13.15
N SER A 72 -1.18 -3.39 -13.16
CA SER A 72 -0.04 -2.91 -12.35
C SER A 72 -0.36 -2.74 -10.86
N GLY A 73 -1.64 -2.60 -10.51
CA GLY A 73 -2.09 -2.22 -9.17
C GLY A 73 -1.96 -0.72 -8.85
N TRP A 74 -1.35 0.08 -9.72
CA TRP A 74 -1.17 1.52 -9.48
C TRP A 74 -2.02 2.38 -10.45
N ILE A 75 -2.72 3.39 -9.92
CA ILE A 75 -3.46 4.38 -10.73
C ILE A 75 -2.50 5.44 -11.29
N HIS A 76 -1.41 5.71 -10.57
CA HIS A 76 -0.33 6.62 -10.95
C HIS A 76 1.02 5.91 -10.86
N LEU A 77 2.10 6.49 -11.41
CA LEU A 77 3.44 5.93 -11.20
C LEU A 77 3.72 5.78 -9.69
N PRO A 78 4.24 4.62 -9.23
CA PRO A 78 4.53 4.41 -7.81
C PRO A 78 5.51 5.50 -7.34
N PRO A 79 5.27 6.15 -6.19
CA PRO A 79 6.22 7.10 -5.64
C PRO A 79 7.58 6.42 -5.40
N GLU A 80 8.68 7.12 -5.69
CA GLU A 80 10.01 6.62 -5.36
C GLU A 80 10.07 6.29 -3.87
N LEU A 81 10.56 5.08 -3.55
CA LEU A 81 10.80 4.67 -2.18
C LEU A 81 11.85 5.60 -1.57
N PRO A 82 11.65 6.13 -0.35
CA PRO A 82 12.73 6.81 0.35
C PRO A 82 13.90 5.83 0.50
N ALA A 83 15.10 6.28 0.12
CA ALA A 83 16.32 5.46 -0.03
C ALA A 83 16.76 4.70 1.24
N ASN A 84 16.12 4.98 2.37
CA ASN A 84 16.36 4.49 3.71
C ASN A 84 15.39 3.36 4.13
N CYS A 85 14.63 2.79 3.20
CA CYS A 85 13.88 1.55 3.39
C CYS A 85 14.54 0.41 2.59
N ALA A 86 15.68 -0.07 3.07
CA ALA A 86 16.35 -1.30 2.61
C ALA A 86 16.72 -2.16 3.83
#